data_AF-A0A557SSP2-F1
#
_entry.id   AF-A0A557SSP2-F1
#
_cell.length_a   1.000
_cell.length_b   1.000
_cell.length_c   1.000
_cell.angle_alpha   90.00
_cell.angle_beta   90.00
_cell.angle_gamma   90.00
#
_symmetry.space_group_name_H-M   'P 1'
#
loop_
_entity.id
_entity.type
_entity.pdbx_description
1 polymer ?
#
loop_
_entity_poly.entity_id
_entity_poly.type
_entity_poly.pdbx_seq_one_letter_code
_entity_poly.pdbx_strand_id
1 'polypeptide(L)'
;MFSSVDISILVHATEDENKILNHILECFKLSANVVTIDCVKTEGHWKNPIIRLNITASSDIERIYVDLCNQLKINYGSEDFDKYLKNNLDEKGSVYIRLNKQKLCLRTLLLSDTDAVRMIFKKKGKFEK
;
A
#
# COMPACT_ATOMS: atom_id res chain seq x y z
N MET A 1 -10.59 13.60 3.28
CA MET A 1 -11.19 12.31 2.93
C MET A 1 -10.63 11.85 1.58
N PHE A 2 -10.09 10.64 1.54
CA PHE A 2 -9.53 10.02 0.35
C PHE A 2 -10.64 9.36 -0.49
N SER A 3 -10.45 9.23 -1.80
CA SER A 3 -11.37 8.56 -2.73
C SER A 3 -11.06 7.08 -2.89
N SER A 4 -9.77 6.73 -2.90
CA SER A 4 -9.31 5.37 -3.05
C SER A 4 -7.93 5.18 -2.42
N VAL A 5 -7.54 3.91 -2.28
CA VAL A 5 -6.17 3.52 -2.01
C VAL A 5 -5.71 2.56 -3.10
N ASP A 6 -4.57 2.89 -3.72
CA ASP A 6 -3.89 2.00 -4.65
C ASP A 6 -2.71 1.36 -3.95
N ILE A 7 -2.68 0.04 -3.93
CA ILE A 7 -1.62 -0.78 -3.34
C ILE A 7 -0.88 -1.46 -4.49
N SER A 8 0.44 -1.28 -4.57
CA SER A 8 1.26 -1.94 -5.58
C SER A 8 2.49 -2.59 -4.98
N ILE A 9 2.82 -3.77 -5.49
CA ILE A 9 3.95 -4.58 -5.02
C ILE A 9 4.59 -5.34 -6.18
N LEU A 10 5.90 -5.53 -6.10
CA LEU A 10 6.63 -6.43 -6.98
C LEU A 10 6.76 -7.79 -6.32
N VAL A 11 6.39 -8.83 -7.07
CA VAL A 11 6.49 -10.24 -6.69
C VAL A 11 7.58 -10.86 -7.55
N HIS A 12 8.64 -11.32 -6.89
CA HIS A 12 9.76 -12.00 -7.53
C HIS A 12 9.45 -13.48 -7.77
N ALA A 13 10.21 -14.12 -8.66
CA ALA A 13 10.01 -15.53 -9.02
C ALA A 13 10.10 -16.52 -7.84
N THR A 14 10.80 -16.15 -6.76
CA THR A 14 10.91 -16.96 -5.52
C THR A 14 9.76 -16.74 -4.55
N GLU A 15 8.84 -15.82 -4.86
CA GLU A 15 7.74 -15.43 -3.99
C GLU A 15 6.41 -15.98 -4.51
N ASP A 16 5.46 -16.14 -3.60
CA ASP A 16 4.12 -16.64 -3.90
C ASP A 16 3.14 -15.46 -3.94
N GLU A 17 2.71 -15.11 -5.15
CA GLU A 17 1.77 -14.01 -5.43
C GLU A 17 0.48 -14.13 -4.62
N ASN A 18 -0.10 -15.33 -4.55
CA ASN A 18 -1.37 -15.54 -3.87
C ASN A 18 -1.22 -15.38 -2.35
N LYS A 19 -0.11 -15.83 -1.77
CA LYS A 19 0.17 -15.60 -0.34
C LYS A 19 0.33 -14.12 -0.03
N ILE A 20 1.09 -13.40 -0.85
CA ILE A 20 1.29 -11.95 -0.67
C ILE A 20 -0.04 -11.21 -0.77
N LEU A 21 -0.84 -11.51 -1.80
CA LEU A 21 -2.17 -10.93 -1.99
C LEU A 21 -3.04 -11.18 -0.76
N ASN A 22 -3.14 -12.43 -0.30
CA ASN A 22 -3.94 -12.77 0.87
C ASN A 22 -3.46 -12.03 2.13
N HIS A 23 -2.15 -11.93 2.36
CA HIS A 23 -1.62 -11.16 3.49
C HIS A 23 -1.98 -9.68 3.42
N ILE A 24 -1.94 -9.05 2.23
CA ILE A 24 -2.37 -7.66 2.05
C ILE A 24 -3.86 -7.52 2.36
N LEU A 25 -4.70 -8.39 1.80
CA LEU A 25 -6.14 -8.35 2.02
C LEU A 25 -6.50 -8.54 3.50
N GLU A 26 -5.90 -9.51 4.17
CA GLU A 26 -6.09 -9.74 5.60
C GLU A 26 -5.61 -8.56 6.45
N CYS A 27 -4.41 -8.04 6.18
CA CYS A 27 -3.81 -6.97 6.97
C CYS A 27 -4.67 -5.69 6.95
N PHE A 28 -5.27 -5.38 5.80
CA PHE A 28 -6.14 -4.22 5.65
C PHE A 28 -7.63 -4.53 5.77
N LYS A 29 -8.00 -5.78 6.06
CA LYS A 29 -9.40 -6.26 6.13
C LYS A 29 -10.18 -5.93 4.85
N LEU A 30 -9.56 -6.14 3.70
CA LEU A 30 -10.15 -5.96 2.38
C LEU A 30 -10.76 -7.27 1.90
N SER A 31 -11.93 -7.19 1.27
CA SER A 31 -12.55 -8.33 0.60
C SER A 31 -12.11 -8.36 -0.86
N ALA A 32 -11.63 -9.53 -1.32
CA ALA A 32 -11.25 -9.75 -2.72
C ALA A 32 -12.38 -9.42 -3.72
N ASN A 33 -13.64 -9.57 -3.30
CA ASN A 33 -14.82 -9.31 -4.13
C ASN A 33 -15.14 -7.81 -4.29
N VAL A 34 -14.50 -6.95 -3.51
CA VAL A 34 -14.81 -5.50 -3.43
C VAL A 34 -13.64 -4.66 -3.96
N VAL A 35 -12.47 -5.26 -4.14
CA VAL A 35 -11.28 -4.60 -4.67
C VAL A 35 -11.06 -4.98 -6.14
N THR A 36 -10.43 -4.09 -6.88
CA THR A 36 -9.91 -4.41 -8.22
C THR A 36 -8.50 -4.95 -8.07
N ILE A 37 -8.21 -6.11 -8.67
CA ILE A 37 -6.89 -6.74 -8.65
C ILE A 37 -6.42 -6.87 -10.09
N ASP A 38 -5.23 -6.34 -10.37
CA ASP A 38 -4.58 -6.38 -11.67
C ASP A 38 -3.16 -6.91 -11.54
N CYS A 39 -2.80 -7.87 -12.40
CA CYS A 39 -1.53 -8.58 -12.35
C CYS A 39 -0.77 -8.36 -13.66
N VAL A 40 0.28 -7.55 -13.61
CA VAL A 40 1.09 -7.22 -14.79
C VAL A 40 2.38 -8.01 -14.75
N LYS A 41 2.56 -8.93 -15.71
CA LYS A 41 3.86 -9.58 -15.93
C LYS A 41 4.81 -8.57 -16.56
N THR A 42 5.98 -8.40 -15.97
CA THR A 42 7.03 -7.50 -16.43
C THR A 42 8.39 -8.17 -16.29
N GLU A 43 9.41 -7.56 -16.88
CA GLU A 43 10.80 -8.01 -16.78
C GLU A 43 11.57 -7.09 -15.83
N GLY A 44 12.30 -7.68 -14.89
CA GLY A 44 13.24 -6.95 -14.03
C GLY A 44 14.49 -6.50 -14.79
N HIS A 45 15.36 -5.76 -14.11
CA HIS A 45 16.63 -5.26 -14.67
C HIS A 45 17.51 -6.37 -15.29
N TRP A 46 17.42 -7.59 -14.76
CA TRP A 46 18.15 -8.77 -15.22
C TRP A 46 17.30 -9.72 -16.08
N LYS A 47 16.20 -9.24 -16.68
CA LYS A 47 15.19 -10.04 -17.42
C LYS A 47 14.51 -11.15 -16.61
N ASN A 48 14.66 -11.13 -15.29
CA ASN A 48 13.90 -12.03 -14.43
C ASN A 48 12.42 -11.66 -14.52
N PRO A 49 11.51 -12.64 -14.69
CA PRO A 49 10.09 -12.37 -14.64
C PRO A 49 9.74 -11.80 -13.27
N ILE A 50 9.09 -10.64 -13.27
CA ILE A 50 8.53 -10.00 -12.09
C ILE A 50 7.05 -9.81 -12.35
N ILE A 51 6.23 -10.09 -11.35
CA ILE A 51 4.81 -9.76 -11.40
C ILE A 51 4.62 -8.47 -10.60
N ARG A 52 3.96 -7.48 -11.20
CA ARG A 52 3.44 -6.34 -10.47
C ARG A 52 1.98 -6.62 -10.13
N LEU A 53 1.71 -6.75 -8.85
CA LEU A 53 0.34 -6.85 -8.34
C LEU A 53 -0.14 -5.45 -7.96
N ASN A 54 -1.26 -5.04 -8.54
CA ASN A 54 -1.95 -3.80 -8.26
C ASN A 54 -3.31 -4.13 -7.62
N ILE A 55 -3.61 -3.50 -6.49
CA ILE A 55 -4.89 -3.65 -5.79
C ILE A 55 -5.45 -2.26 -5.56
N THR A 56 -6.66 -2.00 -6.05
CA THR A 56 -7.36 -0.74 -5.80
C THR A 56 -8.60 -1.00 -4.97
N ALA A 57 -8.70 -0.28 -3.85
CA ALA A 57 -9.89 -0.24 -3.02
C ALA A 57 -10.49 1.16 -3.01
N SER A 58 -11.82 1.26 -3.03
CA SER A 58 -12.58 2.52 -2.96
C SER A 58 -13.57 2.57 -1.79
N SER A 59 -13.68 1.48 -1.01
CA SER A 59 -14.45 1.40 0.23
C SER A 59 -13.53 1.38 1.45
N ASP A 60 -14.05 1.77 2.61
CA ASP A 60 -13.35 1.73 3.92
C ASP A 60 -12.02 2.49 3.99
N ILE A 61 -11.80 3.43 3.07
CA ILE A 61 -10.50 4.10 2.89
C ILE A 61 -10.08 4.87 4.15
N GLU A 62 -11.02 5.55 4.79
CA GLU A 62 -10.74 6.27 6.03
C GLU A 62 -10.35 5.32 7.16
N ARG A 63 -11.04 4.18 7.31
CA ARG A 63 -10.69 3.17 8.30
C ARG A 63 -9.28 2.64 8.05
N ILE A 64 -8.97 2.24 6.81
CA ILE A 64 -7.65 1.71 6.42
C ILE A 64 -6.57 2.74 6.72
N TYR A 65 -6.78 4.00 6.35
CA TYR A 65 -5.82 5.07 6.58
C TYR A 65 -5.58 5.34 8.08
N VAL A 66 -6.66 5.43 8.87
CA VAL A 66 -6.58 5.70 10.31
C VAL A 66 -5.90 4.54 11.05
N ASP A 67 -6.31 3.29 10.77
CA ASP A 67 -5.70 2.10 11.37
C ASP A 67 -4.20 2.04 11.07
N LEU A 68 -3.82 2.29 9.81
CA LEU A 68 -2.43 2.32 9.37
C LEU A 68 -1.63 3.42 10.07
N CYS A 69 -2.16 4.65 10.11
CA CYS A 69 -1.51 5.78 10.77
C CYS A 69 -1.31 5.51 12.26
N ASN A 70 -2.32 4.98 12.94
CA ASN A 70 -2.22 4.67 14.37
C ASN A 70 -1.12 3.63 14.64
N GLN A 71 -1.07 2.56 13.84
CA GLN A 71 -0.01 1.54 13.97
C GLN A 71 1.38 2.11 13.71
N LEU A 72 1.54 2.95 12.68
CA LEU A 72 2.83 3.58 12.39
C LEU A 72 3.24 4.59 13.47
N LYS A 73 2.30 5.35 14.04
CA LYS A 73 2.57 6.24 15.17
C LYS A 73 2.99 5.48 16.42
N ILE A 74 2.44 4.29 16.66
CA ILE A 74 2.89 3.41 17.75
C ILE A 74 4.33 2.96 17.53
N ASN A 75 4.70 2.63 16.28
CA ASN A 75 6.03 2.09 15.96
C ASN A 75 7.14 3.15 15.88
N TYR A 76 6.81 4.37 15.46
CA TYR A 76 7.80 5.43 15.16
C TYR A 76 7.63 6.69 16.00
N GLY A 77 6.52 6.85 16.73
CA GLY A 77 6.15 8.10 17.37
C GLY A 77 5.44 9.07 16.42
N SER A 78 4.60 9.95 16.99
CA SER A 78 3.77 10.88 16.21
C SER A 78 4.60 11.90 15.43
N GLU A 79 5.66 12.45 16.02
CA GLU A 79 6.46 13.52 15.39
C GLU A 79 7.20 13.02 14.14
N ASP A 80 7.91 11.90 14.25
CA ASP A 80 8.66 11.32 13.13
C ASP A 80 7.72 10.83 12.03
N PHE A 81 6.59 10.21 12.38
CA PHE A 81 5.60 9.79 11.40
C PHE A 81 4.92 10.98 10.70
N ASP A 82 4.57 12.04 11.43
CA ASP A 82 3.97 13.23 10.82
C ASP A 82 4.98 13.93 9.89
N LYS A 83 6.28 13.93 10.22
CA LYS A 83 7.35 14.39 9.31
C LYS A 83 7.46 13.50 8.07
N TYR A 84 7.39 12.18 8.23
CA TYR A 84 7.35 11.24 7.12
C TYR A 84 6.16 11.52 6.19
N LEU A 85 4.96 11.71 6.74
CA LEU A 85 3.76 12.02 5.96
C LEU A 85 3.89 13.33 5.18
N LYS A 86 4.42 14.39 5.80
CA LYS A 86 4.65 15.69 5.12
C LYS A 86 5.58 15.55 3.92
N ASN A 87 6.61 14.71 4.03
CA ASN A 87 7.57 14.47 2.94
C ASN A 87 7.04 13.52 1.85
N ASN A 88 5.96 12.79 2.12
CA ASN A 88 5.36 11.83 1.20
C ASN A 88 3.93 12.23 0.81
N LEU A 89 3.68 13.53 0.73
CA LEU A 89 2.43 14.12 0.23
C LEU A 89 2.69 14.77 -1.13
N ASP A 90 1.87 14.51 -2.14
CA ASP A 90 1.94 15.24 -3.41
C ASP A 90 1.17 16.57 -3.36
N GLU A 91 1.33 17.39 -4.41
CA GLU A 91 0.66 18.69 -4.55
C GLU A 91 -0.87 18.59 -4.56
N LYS A 92 -1.41 17.43 -4.98
CA LYS A 92 -2.85 17.15 -4.98
C LYS A 92 -3.33 16.68 -3.61
N GLY A 93 -2.43 16.47 -2.66
CA GLY A 93 -2.69 15.99 -1.31
C GLY A 93 -2.93 14.48 -1.22
N SER A 94 -2.46 13.70 -2.21
CA SER A 94 -2.39 12.25 -2.09
C SER A 94 -1.21 11.89 -1.18
N VAL A 95 -1.40 10.85 -0.36
CA VAL A 95 -0.39 10.39 0.60
C VAL A 95 0.23 9.09 0.09
N TYR A 96 1.56 9.05 0.09
CA TYR A 96 2.35 7.89 -0.30
C TYR A 96 2.94 7.24 0.95
N ILE A 97 2.67 5.96 1.14
CA ILE A 97 3.23 5.18 2.26
C ILE A 97 3.88 3.94 1.67
N ARG A 98 5.10 3.63 2.14
CA ARG A 98 5.83 2.44 1.71
C ARG A 98 6.07 1.53 2.90
N LEU A 99 5.52 0.33 2.83
CA LEU A 99 5.58 -0.65 3.90
C LEU A 99 6.55 -1.77 3.55
N ASN A 100 7.28 -2.26 4.55
CA ASN A 100 8.14 -3.41 4.42
C ASN A 100 7.32 -4.66 4.04
N LYS A 101 7.56 -5.21 2.84
CA LYS A 101 6.83 -6.37 2.31
C LYS A 101 6.90 -7.58 3.24
N GLN A 102 8.08 -7.91 3.72
CA GLN A 102 8.31 -9.10 4.55
C GLN A 102 7.60 -8.97 5.90
N LYS A 103 7.67 -7.78 6.53
CA LYS A 103 6.98 -7.52 7.80
C LYS A 103 5.47 -7.49 7.62
N LEU A 104 4.96 -6.96 6.51
CA LEU A 104 3.53 -6.99 6.19
C LEU A 104 3.01 -8.43 6.07
N CYS A 105 3.75 -9.33 5.43
CA CYS A 105 3.40 -10.75 5.37
C CYS A 105 3.38 -11.42 6.76
N LEU A 106 4.12 -10.86 7.72
CA LEU A 106 4.08 -11.21 9.15
C LEU A 106 3.08 -10.37 9.96
N ARG A 107 2.13 -9.70 9.30
CA ARG A 107 1.09 -8.83 9.90
C ARG A 107 1.65 -7.68 10.75
N THR A 108 2.86 -7.23 10.45
CA THR A 108 3.54 -6.12 11.13
C THR A 108 3.75 -4.96 10.17
N LEU A 109 3.30 -3.76 10.54
CA LEU A 109 3.35 -2.57 9.70
C LEU A 109 4.58 -1.71 10.02
N LEU A 110 5.63 -1.85 9.21
CA LEU A 110 6.84 -1.02 9.29
C LEU A 110 7.10 -0.30 7.97
N LEU A 111 7.67 0.89 8.02
CA LEU A 111 8.10 1.65 6.85
C LEU A 111 9.35 1.03 6.22
N SER A 112 9.45 1.09 4.89
CA SER A 112 10.66 0.71 4.16
C SER A 112 10.68 1.29 2.75
N ASP A 113 11.86 1.66 2.26
CA ASP A 113 12.07 2.06 0.86
C ASP A 113 12.50 0.91 -0.06
N THR A 114 12.98 -0.18 0.51
CA THR A 114 13.53 -1.33 -0.22
C THR A 114 12.45 -2.40 -0.38
N ASP A 115 12.13 -2.75 -1.63
CA ASP A 115 11.19 -3.83 -1.96
C ASP A 115 9.87 -3.76 -1.17
N ALA A 116 9.25 -2.59 -1.24
CA ALA A 116 8.14 -2.20 -0.39
C ALA A 116 6.77 -2.41 -1.06
N VAL A 117 5.77 -2.67 -0.23
CA VAL A 117 4.34 -2.51 -0.57
C VAL A 117 4.05 -1.02 -0.58
N ARG A 118 3.75 -0.47 -1.76
CA ARG A 118 3.46 0.96 -1.94
C ARG A 118 1.96 1.18 -1.84
N MET A 119 1.55 2.07 -0.95
CA MET A 119 0.16 2.51 -0.79
C MET A 119 0.04 3.98 -1.16
N ILE A 120 -0.92 4.30 -2.02
CA ILE A 120 -1.21 5.67 -2.44
C ILE A 120 -2.66 5.97 -2.08
N PHE A 121 -2.87 6.79 -1.06
CA PHE A 121 -4.19 7.27 -0.68
C PHE A 121 -4.51 8.50 -1.53
N LYS A 122 -5.38 8.34 -2.53
CA LYS A 122 -5.75 9.39 -3.48
C LYS A 122 -6.75 10.34 -2.84
N LYS A 123 -6.49 11.65 -2.90
CA LYS A 123 -7.43 12.65 -2.40
C LYS A 123 -8.64 12.73 -3.34
N LYS A 124 -9.85 12.90 -2.79
CA LYS A 124 -11.03 13.28 -3.58
C LYS A 124 -10.73 14.58 -4.32
N GLY A 125 -10.82 14.56 -5.65
CA GLY A 125 -10.64 15.76 -6.47
C GLY A 125 -11.72 16.79 -6.13
N LYS A 126 -11.40 18.09 -6.25
CA LYS A 126 -12.38 19.18 -6.06
C LYS A 126 -13.41 19.30 -7.21
N PHE A 127 -13.44 18.38 -8.17
CA PHE A 127 -14.21 18.50 -9.43
C PHE A 127 -15.04 17.26 -9.79
N GLU A 128 -15.43 16.42 -8.83
CA GLU A 128 -16.52 15.47 -9.08
C GLU A 128 -17.82 16.14 -8.65
N LYS A 129 -18.45 16.83 -9.62
CA LYS A 129 -19.83 17.31 -9.58
C LYS A 129 -20.76 16.19 -10.02
#